data_AF-A0A158FIJ0-F1
#
_entry.id   AF-A0A158FIJ0-F1
#
_cell.length_a   1.000
_cell.length_b   1.000
_cell.length_c   1.000
_cell.angle_alpha   90.00
_cell.angle_beta   90.00
_cell.angle_gamma   90.00
#
_symmetry.space_group_name_H-M   'P 1'
#
loop_
_entity.id
_entity.type
_entity.pdbx_description
1 polymer ?
#
loop_
_entity_poly.entity_id
_entity_poly.type
_entity_poly.pdbx_seq_one_letter_code
_entity_poly.pdbx_strand_id
1 'polypeptide(L)'
;MKKRASALVVMVGLFAAMSAVHADSVIQPQQTFKFRPNSYGCLSKDKFDSADQHAQAGEQQKMQQFFEGYECVSTPVDSHFRVLRVVGHDVEFVNAANSDTQGMWTADRFIEQ
;
A
#
# COMPACT_ATOMS: atom_id res chain seq x y z
N MET A 1 19.17 -26.00 -68.01
CA MET A 1 19.51 -26.69 -66.74
C MET A 1 19.73 -25.67 -65.63
N LYS A 2 18.85 -25.61 -64.62
CA LYS A 2 19.19 -25.58 -63.17
C LYS A 2 17.91 -25.37 -62.37
N LYS A 3 17.61 -26.40 -61.56
CA LYS A 3 16.56 -26.45 -60.54
C LYS A 3 16.87 -25.48 -59.40
N ARG A 4 15.83 -25.21 -58.60
CA ARG A 4 15.79 -24.89 -57.14
C ARG A 4 15.10 -23.54 -56.91
N ALA A 5 14.26 -23.35 -55.92
CA ALA A 5 13.56 -24.21 -54.96
C ALA A 5 12.56 -23.27 -54.27
N SER A 6 11.36 -23.76 -53.98
CA SER A 6 10.31 -23.03 -53.27
C SER A 6 10.76 -22.63 -51.86
N ALA A 7 10.37 -21.43 -51.41
CA ALA A 7 10.39 -21.06 -50.01
C ALA A 7 9.00 -20.54 -49.63
N LEU A 8 8.18 -21.42 -49.04
CA LEU A 8 6.97 -21.08 -48.31
C LEU A 8 7.39 -20.46 -46.97
N VAL A 9 7.06 -19.19 -46.76
CA VAL A 9 7.18 -18.53 -45.45
C VAL A 9 5.79 -18.53 -44.82
N VAL A 10 5.58 -19.46 -43.89
CA VAL A 10 4.40 -19.49 -43.02
C VAL A 10 4.66 -18.50 -41.88
N MET A 11 3.99 -17.35 -41.90
CA MET A 11 3.96 -16.43 -40.75
C MET A 11 2.98 -16.99 -39.71
N VAL A 12 3.50 -17.58 -38.64
CA VAL A 12 2.78 -17.76 -37.38
C VAL A 12 3.60 -17.05 -36.32
N GLY A 13 3.05 -15.96 -35.77
CA GLY A 13 3.73 -15.11 -34.80
C GLY A 13 2.74 -14.52 -33.80
N LEU A 14 2.42 -15.34 -32.79
CA LEU A 14 1.95 -15.06 -31.43
C LEU A 14 1.07 -13.82 -31.18
N PHE A 15 -0.20 -14.07 -30.85
CA PHE A 15 -0.96 -13.20 -29.95
C PHE A 15 -0.28 -13.20 -28.58
N ALA A 16 0.39 -12.11 -28.23
CA ALA A 16 0.81 -11.86 -26.85
C ALA A 16 -0.46 -11.60 -26.02
N ALA A 17 -0.97 -12.64 -25.36
CA ALA A 17 -1.91 -12.46 -24.27
C ALA A 17 -1.16 -11.66 -23.19
N MET A 18 -1.52 -10.38 -23.03
CA MET A 18 -1.06 -9.60 -21.89
C MET A 18 -1.75 -10.18 -20.66
N SER A 19 -1.08 -11.13 -20.00
CA SER A 19 -1.38 -11.44 -18.62
C SER A 19 -1.11 -10.16 -17.84
N ALA A 20 -2.16 -9.44 -17.47
CA ALA A 20 -2.10 -8.45 -16.41
C ALA A 20 -1.73 -9.24 -15.14
N VAL A 21 -0.43 -9.40 -14.91
CA VAL A 21 0.08 -9.82 -13.62
C VAL A 21 -0.34 -8.69 -12.68
N HIS A 22 -1.30 -9.00 -11.80
CA HIS A 22 -1.54 -8.17 -10.63
C HIS A 22 -0.20 -8.11 -9.91
N ALA A 23 0.50 -6.98 -10.06
CA ALA A 23 1.69 -6.72 -9.29
C ALA A 23 1.20 -6.65 -7.85
N ASP A 24 1.61 -7.63 -7.02
CA ASP A 24 1.60 -7.45 -5.57
C ASP A 24 2.54 -6.26 -5.31
N SER A 25 1.95 -5.07 -5.28
CA SER A 25 2.71 -3.84 -5.18
C SER A 25 3.25 -3.75 -3.74
N VAL A 26 4.53 -4.09 -3.61
CA VAL A 26 5.26 -4.17 -2.33
C VAL A 26 5.57 -2.75 -1.86
N ILE A 27 5.08 -2.39 -0.68
CA ILE A 27 5.40 -1.11 -0.01
C ILE A 27 6.88 -1.12 0.39
N GLN A 28 7.64 -0.15 -0.11
CA GLN A 28 9.08 -0.02 0.14
C GLN A 28 9.40 1.10 1.14
N PRO A 29 10.46 0.95 1.97
CA PRO A 29 10.97 2.04 2.78
C PRO A 29 11.32 3.28 1.94
N GLN A 30 11.13 4.47 2.52
CA GLN A 30 11.35 5.78 1.89
C GLN A 30 10.42 6.12 0.72
N GLN A 31 9.51 5.23 0.30
CA GLN A 31 8.53 5.59 -0.72
C GLN A 31 7.55 6.63 -0.19
N THR A 32 7.13 7.55 -1.06
CA THR A 32 6.04 8.48 -0.77
C THR A 32 4.71 7.84 -1.16
N PHE A 33 3.67 8.08 -0.38
CA PHE A 33 2.33 7.54 -0.64
C PHE A 33 1.22 8.51 -0.19
N LYS A 34 -0.01 8.21 -0.61
CA LYS A 34 -1.24 8.82 -0.11
C LYS A 34 -2.10 7.77 0.59
N PHE A 35 -2.95 8.23 1.50
CA PHE A 35 -3.92 7.35 2.14
C PHE A 35 -5.16 7.18 1.29
N ARG A 36 -5.70 5.96 1.30
CA ARG A 36 -7.06 5.69 0.83
C ARG A 36 -8.07 6.41 1.75
N PRO A 37 -9.29 6.71 1.26
CA PRO A 37 -10.35 7.23 2.12
C PRO A 37 -10.63 6.34 3.34
N ASN A 38 -11.04 6.94 4.45
CA ASN A 38 -11.34 6.27 5.72
C ASN A 38 -10.15 5.52 6.35
N SER A 39 -8.93 5.93 6.01
CA SER A 39 -7.71 5.45 6.65
C SER A 39 -7.37 6.24 7.91
N TYR A 40 -6.52 5.66 8.74
CA TYR A 40 -6.05 6.27 9.97
C TYR A 40 -4.65 5.78 10.31
N GLY A 41 -3.99 6.47 11.23
CA GLY A 41 -2.75 6.02 11.84
C GLY A 41 -2.73 6.32 13.33
N CYS A 42 -1.86 5.64 14.07
CA CYS A 42 -1.75 5.78 15.53
C CYS A 42 -0.31 6.02 15.99
N LEU A 43 -0.15 6.62 17.17
CA LEU A 43 1.15 7.06 17.71
C LEU A 43 2.12 5.91 18.02
N SER A 44 1.62 4.67 18.15
CA SER A 44 2.44 3.48 18.32
C SER A 44 1.81 2.29 17.62
N LYS A 45 2.63 1.26 17.39
CA LYS A 45 2.18 0.01 16.80
C LYS A 45 1.09 -0.66 17.64
N ASP A 46 1.28 -0.81 18.95
CA ASP A 46 0.31 -1.46 19.83
C ASP A 46 -1.06 -0.77 19.83
N LYS A 47 -1.08 0.57 19.75
CA LYS A 47 -2.30 1.37 19.65
C LYS A 47 -2.98 1.16 18.30
N PHE A 48 -2.20 1.12 17.22
CA PHE A 48 -2.71 0.79 15.89
C PHE A 48 -3.31 -0.61 15.87
N ASP A 49 -2.57 -1.62 16.33
CA ASP A 49 -3.02 -3.01 16.37
C ASP A 49 -4.34 -3.17 17.16
N SER A 50 -4.45 -2.49 18.31
CA SER A 50 -5.65 -2.53 19.15
C SER A 50 -6.84 -1.83 18.48
N ALA A 51 -6.63 -0.61 17.97
CA ALA A 51 -7.68 0.12 17.26
C ALA A 51 -8.15 -0.65 16.02
N ASP A 52 -7.23 -1.27 15.30
CA ASP A 52 -7.52 -2.02 14.09
C ASP A 52 -8.22 -3.34 14.36
N GLN A 53 -7.86 -4.03 15.43
CA GLN A 53 -8.60 -5.19 15.90
C GLN A 53 -10.07 -4.84 16.16
N HIS A 54 -10.34 -3.72 16.84
CA HIS A 54 -11.71 -3.26 17.08
C HIS A 54 -12.42 -2.86 15.78
N ALA A 55 -11.73 -2.17 14.87
CA ALA A 55 -12.26 -1.79 13.57
C ALA A 55 -12.70 -3.01 12.76
N GLN A 56 -11.83 -4.02 12.65
CA GLN A 56 -12.09 -5.27 11.92
C GLN A 56 -13.19 -6.12 12.59
N ALA A 57 -13.31 -6.06 13.92
CA ALA A 57 -14.39 -6.71 14.66
C ALA A 57 -15.73 -5.96 14.59
N GLY A 58 -15.80 -4.79 13.95
CA GLY A 58 -17.00 -3.95 13.89
C GLY A 58 -17.33 -3.24 15.21
N GLU A 59 -16.40 -3.24 16.17
CA GLU A 59 -16.57 -2.65 17.51
C GLU A 59 -16.27 -1.14 17.50
N GLN A 60 -17.04 -0.38 16.71
CA GLN A 60 -16.79 1.05 16.45
C GLN A 60 -16.68 1.89 17.72
N GLN A 61 -17.46 1.59 18.76
CA GLN A 61 -17.38 2.33 20.04
C GLN A 61 -16.02 2.15 20.73
N LYS A 62 -15.42 0.96 20.68
CA LYS A 62 -14.11 0.71 21.26
C LYS A 62 -13.01 1.31 20.40
N MET A 63 -13.14 1.21 19.08
CA MET A 63 -12.24 1.89 18.15
C MET A 63 -12.23 3.41 18.41
N GLN A 64 -13.39 4.03 18.62
CA GLN A 64 -13.52 5.47 18.83
C GLN A 64 -12.73 5.98 20.06
N GLN A 65 -12.56 5.15 21.09
CA GLN A 65 -11.79 5.52 22.29
C GLN A 65 -10.33 5.88 21.98
N PHE A 66 -9.72 5.25 20.97
CA PHE A 66 -8.37 5.58 20.54
C PHE A 66 -8.28 6.95 19.85
N PHE A 67 -9.36 7.37 19.18
CA PHE A 67 -9.42 8.71 18.57
C PHE A 67 -9.72 9.78 19.62
N GLU A 68 -10.61 9.50 20.57
CA GLU A 68 -10.92 10.39 21.69
C GLU A 68 -9.71 10.60 22.60
N GLY A 69 -8.89 9.57 22.79
CA GLY A 69 -7.62 9.64 23.52
C GLY A 69 -6.47 10.29 22.76
N TYR A 70 -6.69 10.79 21.53
CA TYR A 70 -5.66 11.31 20.63
C TYR A 70 -4.53 10.31 20.33
N GLU A 71 -4.83 9.03 20.45
CA GLU A 71 -3.90 7.93 20.20
C GLU A 71 -3.82 7.60 18.71
N CYS A 72 -4.94 7.81 18.02
CA CYS A 72 -5.10 7.64 16.59
C CYS A 72 -5.68 8.91 15.96
N VAL A 73 -5.34 9.13 14.69
CA VAL A 73 -5.84 10.25 13.89
C VAL A 73 -6.31 9.74 12.53
N SER A 74 -7.41 10.31 12.04
CA SER A 74 -7.83 10.11 10.65
C SER A 74 -6.81 10.76 9.73
N THR A 75 -6.46 10.07 8.65
CA THR A 75 -5.42 10.57 7.75
C THR A 75 -6.01 11.50 6.70
N PRO A 76 -5.46 12.70 6.50
CA PRO A 76 -5.91 13.60 5.43
C PRO A 76 -5.61 13.02 4.05
N VAL A 77 -6.66 12.88 3.23
CA VAL A 77 -6.63 12.18 1.93
C VAL A 77 -5.75 12.88 0.89
N ASP A 78 -5.62 14.21 0.96
CA ASP A 78 -4.81 15.00 0.01
C ASP A 78 -3.36 15.22 0.47
N SER A 79 -2.96 14.61 1.58
CA SER A 79 -1.59 14.72 2.11
C SER A 79 -0.68 13.61 1.62
N HIS A 80 0.61 13.92 1.52
CA HIS A 80 1.66 12.98 1.17
C HIS A 80 2.43 12.53 2.40
N PHE A 81 2.70 11.23 2.49
CA PHE A 81 3.41 10.59 3.58
C PHE A 81 4.59 9.80 3.04
N ARG A 82 5.57 9.53 3.90
CA ARG A 82 6.76 8.74 3.57
C ARG A 82 6.84 7.53 4.49
N VAL A 83 7.13 6.38 3.91
CA VAL A 83 7.37 5.15 4.67
C VAL A 83 8.72 5.26 5.37
N LEU A 84 8.73 5.05 6.69
CA LEU A 84 9.95 4.88 7.47
C LEU A 84 10.41 3.43 7.45
N ARG A 85 9.51 2.50 7.76
CA ARG A 85 9.75 1.05 7.73
C ARG A 85 8.45 0.27 7.58
N VAL A 86 8.60 -1.00 7.22
CA VAL A 86 7.50 -1.97 7.06
C VAL A 86 7.79 -3.18 7.94
N VAL A 87 6.79 -3.62 8.71
CA VAL A 87 6.82 -4.81 9.57
C VAL A 87 5.58 -5.64 9.26
N GLY A 88 5.73 -6.69 8.44
CA GLY A 88 4.57 -7.44 7.94
C GLY A 88 3.67 -6.53 7.09
N HIS A 89 2.41 -6.38 7.50
CA HIS A 89 1.44 -5.48 6.87
C HIS A 89 1.41 -4.09 7.51
N ASP A 90 2.18 -3.87 8.58
CA ASP A 90 2.19 -2.62 9.32
C ASP A 90 3.28 -1.69 8.79
N VAL A 91 2.93 -0.43 8.63
CA VAL A 91 3.77 0.59 8.03
C VAL A 91 3.95 1.72 9.03
N GLU A 92 5.20 2.02 9.37
CA GLU A 92 5.52 3.25 10.09
C GLU A 92 5.74 4.37 9.07
N PHE A 93 5.11 5.51 9.30
CA PHE A 93 5.08 6.61 8.34
C PHE A 93 5.17 7.98 9.02
N VAL A 94 5.65 8.95 8.26
CA VAL A 94 5.64 10.38 8.64
C VAL A 94 5.06 11.21 7.51
N ASN A 95 4.61 12.43 7.81
CA ASN A 95 4.31 13.40 6.74
C ASN A 95 5.58 13.57 5.87
N ALA A 96 5.42 13.59 4.55
CA ALA A 96 6.55 13.65 3.63
C ALA A 96 7.39 14.93 3.77
N ALA A 97 6.80 16.02 4.27
CA ALA A 97 7.51 17.27 4.58
C ALA A 97 8.29 17.23 5.91
N ASN A 98 8.13 16.17 6.71
CA ASN A 98 8.80 16.01 8.00
C ASN A 98 10.08 15.16 7.87
N SER A 99 11.15 15.59 8.55
CA SER A 99 12.44 14.91 8.63
C SER A 99 12.57 13.95 9.81
N ASP A 100 11.50 13.75 10.59
CA ASP A 100 11.48 12.81 11.71
C ASP A 100 11.81 11.37 11.26
N THR A 101 12.46 10.64 12.16
CA THR A 101 12.85 9.23 11.99
C THR A 101 11.96 8.27 12.77
N GLN A 102 10.99 8.81 13.49
CA GLN A 102 9.94 8.07 14.21
C GLN A 102 8.60 8.64 13.76
N GLY A 103 7.63 7.76 13.59
CA GLY A 103 6.37 8.12 12.97
C GLY A 103 5.17 7.47 13.63
N MET A 104 4.07 7.58 12.93
CA MET A 104 2.83 6.92 13.27
C MET A 104 2.76 5.57 12.55
N TRP A 105 1.87 4.69 13.01
CA TRP A 105 1.68 3.35 12.49
C TRP A 105 0.34 3.22 11.78
N THR A 106 0.34 2.52 10.65
CA THR A 106 -0.83 2.23 9.82
C THR A 106 -0.69 0.86 9.15
N ALA A 107 -1.64 0.46 8.31
CA ALA A 107 -1.58 -0.78 7.53
C ALA A 107 -1.39 -0.49 6.03
N ASP A 108 -0.70 -1.39 5.34
CA ASP A 108 -0.48 -1.35 3.88
C ASP A 108 -1.78 -1.25 3.07
N ARG A 109 -2.87 -1.88 3.54
CA ARG A 109 -4.20 -1.83 2.89
C ARG A 109 -4.83 -0.43 2.89
N PHE A 110 -4.31 0.49 3.71
CA PHE A 110 -4.71 1.89 3.74
C PHE A 110 -3.90 2.77 2.77
N ILE A 111 -2.91 2.20 2.08
CA ILE A 111 -2.04 2.93 1.16
C ILE A 111 -2.60 2.89 -0.27
N GLU A 112 -2.64 4.05 -0.91
CA GLU A 112 -2.86 4.20 -2.34
C GLU A 112 -1.51 4.13 -3.07
N GLN A 113 -1.42 3.22 -4.06
CA GLN A 113 -0.20 2.94 -4.83
C GLN A 113 -0.33 3.46 -6.26
#